data_AF-A0A7C3AX20-F1
#
_entry.id   AF-A0A7C3AX20-F1
#
_cell.length_a   1.000
_cell.length_b   1.000
_cell.length_c   1.000
_cell.angle_alpha   90.00
_cell.angle_beta   90.00
_cell.angle_gamma   90.00
#
_symmetry.space_group_name_H-M   'P 1'
#
loop_
_entity.id
_entity.type
_entity.pdbx_description
1 polymer ?
#
loop_
_entity_poly.entity_id
_entity_poly.type
_entity_poly.pdbx_seq_one_letter_code
_entity_poly.pdbx_strand_id
1 'polypeptide(L)'
;MLALVMSGAGNFGTMQVGALEVLLGRGFHPQLVVGTSAGALNAVYFATDPTQEGLSRLSESWCAVGEDQIGMPSLFTGVRRLITRRDGLINSQPLADFLKERLPEGLDTFGQLTARHGMRAYTVAVCMGTGRLVAFGDDEEDRLLDGVMASTAIPPYFPPWESGGKRYLDGGVLSKLPVRTAIERGATQVVALNVRYTLGTLEGAHGMIGISGYSLSLMMEHQTKMEVELVTTAGFPVYLIDLTVPDEMEFWDYGQPEFLIRRGRELAQHRLDSEPLIIQPEWRLWLGRVAAKLRRSGTQEAP
;
A
#
# COMPACT_ATOMS: atom_id res chain seq x y z
N MET A 1 6.30 17.66 7.75
CA MET A 1 5.11 17.09 7.10
C MET A 1 4.87 15.68 7.61
N LEU A 2 3.65 15.39 8.03
CA LEU A 2 3.21 14.08 8.49
C LEU A 2 2.67 13.26 7.32
N ALA A 3 3.17 12.04 7.17
CA ALA A 3 2.74 11.12 6.14
C ALA A 3 2.07 9.87 6.71
N LEU A 4 1.07 9.37 5.98
CA LEU A 4 0.49 8.05 6.14
C LEU A 4 1.02 7.15 5.01
N VAL A 5 1.54 5.98 5.37
CA VAL A 5 2.04 5.00 4.40
C VAL A 5 1.28 3.69 4.59
N MET A 6 0.78 3.11 3.49
CA MET A 6 -0.03 1.89 3.54
C MET A 6 0.57 0.80 2.65
N SER A 7 0.78 -0.38 3.24
CA SER A 7 1.42 -1.48 2.53
C SER A 7 0.52 -2.12 1.47
N GLY A 8 1.12 -2.85 0.54
CA GLY A 8 0.39 -3.83 -0.28
C GLY A 8 -0.18 -4.97 0.57
N ALA A 9 -1.44 -5.35 0.31
CA ALA A 9 -2.19 -6.27 1.18
C ALA A 9 -3.26 -7.14 0.50
N GLY A 10 -3.55 -6.97 -0.80
CA GLY A 10 -4.66 -7.69 -1.44
C GLY A 10 -6.01 -7.46 -0.72
N ASN A 11 -6.79 -8.52 -0.53
CA ASN A 11 -8.05 -8.51 0.24
C ASN A 11 -7.89 -8.02 1.69
N PHE A 12 -6.71 -8.20 2.29
CA PHE A 12 -6.40 -7.74 3.64
C PHE A 12 -6.23 -6.21 3.75
N GLY A 13 -6.30 -5.47 2.63
CA GLY A 13 -6.36 -4.01 2.63
C GLY A 13 -7.52 -3.45 3.46
N THR A 14 -8.58 -4.23 3.65
CA THR A 14 -9.69 -3.96 4.58
C THR A 14 -9.24 -3.67 6.02
N MET A 15 -8.20 -4.33 6.52
CA MET A 15 -7.66 -4.08 7.86
C MET A 15 -7.12 -2.66 8.00
N GLN A 16 -6.59 -2.08 6.92
CA GLN A 16 -6.06 -0.72 6.94
C GLN A 16 -7.20 0.29 7.15
N VAL A 17 -8.40 0.03 6.63
CA VAL A 17 -9.57 0.90 6.81
C VAL A 17 -9.94 0.99 8.29
N GLY A 18 -10.05 -0.15 8.98
CA GLY A 18 -10.31 -0.18 10.42
C GLY A 18 -9.21 0.50 11.25
N ALA A 19 -7.94 0.35 10.84
CA ALA A 19 -6.84 1.06 11.49
C ALA A 19 -6.92 2.59 11.28
N LEU A 20 -7.32 3.04 10.10
CA LEU A 20 -7.52 4.45 9.78
C LEU A 20 -8.63 5.09 10.61
N GLU A 21 -9.73 4.38 10.86
CA GLU A 21 -10.82 4.87 11.69
C GLU A 21 -10.35 5.20 13.12
N VAL A 22 -9.46 4.37 13.68
CA VAL A 22 -8.85 4.61 15.00
C VAL A 22 -7.92 5.81 14.95
N LEU A 23 -7.05 5.87 13.93
CA LEU A 23 -6.10 6.97 13.77
C LEU A 23 -6.82 8.32 13.63
N LEU A 24 -7.80 8.42 12.73
CA LEU A 24 -8.63 9.62 12.57
C LEU A 24 -9.36 9.97 13.88
N GLY A 25 -9.95 8.97 14.54
CA GLY A 25 -10.63 9.16 15.83
C GLY A 25 -9.72 9.66 16.95
N ARG A 26 -8.40 9.43 16.84
CA ARG A 26 -7.36 9.92 17.76
C ARG A 26 -6.72 11.24 17.28
N GLY A 27 -7.30 11.90 16.27
CA GLY A 27 -6.85 13.21 15.78
C GLY A 27 -5.63 13.16 14.85
N PHE A 28 -5.31 12.00 14.27
CA PHE A 28 -4.27 11.90 13.25
C PHE A 28 -4.76 12.45 11.92
N HIS A 29 -4.11 13.51 11.41
CA HIS A 29 -4.43 14.12 10.12
C HIS A 29 -3.14 14.27 9.29
N PRO A 30 -2.87 13.36 8.34
CA PRO A 30 -1.69 13.45 7.48
C PRO A 30 -1.86 14.56 6.44
N GLN A 31 -0.75 15.02 5.84
CA GLN A 31 -0.78 15.90 4.65
C GLN A 31 -0.31 15.18 3.38
N LEU A 32 0.22 13.96 3.54
CA LEU A 32 0.77 13.12 2.50
C LEU A 32 0.32 11.69 2.74
N VAL A 33 -0.18 11.02 1.70
CA VAL A 33 -0.47 9.60 1.73
C VAL A 33 0.26 8.87 0.61
N VAL A 34 0.83 7.71 0.92
CA VAL A 34 1.52 6.86 -0.06
C VAL A 34 1.06 5.43 0.11
N GLY A 35 0.69 4.77 -0.98
CA GLY A 35 0.19 3.40 -0.94
C GLY A 35 0.80 2.51 -2.01
N THR A 36 0.81 1.21 -1.72
CA THR A 36 1.13 0.13 -2.67
C THR A 36 -0.05 -0.82 -2.79
N SER A 37 -0.42 -1.26 -3.99
CA SER A 37 -1.47 -2.26 -4.22
C SER A 37 -2.80 -1.90 -3.53
N ALA A 38 -3.38 -2.78 -2.71
CA ALA A 38 -4.55 -2.43 -1.90
C ALA A 38 -4.36 -1.17 -1.04
N GLY A 39 -3.14 -0.90 -0.56
CA GLY A 39 -2.81 0.35 0.12
C GLY A 39 -2.83 1.57 -0.81
N ALA A 40 -2.55 1.41 -2.10
CA ALA A 40 -2.68 2.49 -3.10
C ALA A 40 -4.15 2.85 -3.32
N LEU A 41 -5.03 1.85 -3.43
CA LEU A 41 -6.48 2.04 -3.48
C LEU A 41 -6.96 2.82 -2.25
N ASN A 42 -6.62 2.33 -1.05
CA ASN A 42 -6.99 2.99 0.20
C ASN A 42 -6.42 4.41 0.29
N ALA A 43 -5.19 4.65 -0.18
CA ALA A 43 -4.53 5.96 -0.14
C ALA A 43 -5.27 6.97 -1.00
N VAL A 44 -5.55 6.61 -2.26
CA VAL A 44 -6.27 7.50 -3.17
C VAL A 44 -7.67 7.77 -2.65
N TYR A 45 -8.42 6.74 -2.26
CA TYR A 45 -9.78 6.91 -1.76
C TYR A 45 -9.82 7.79 -0.51
N PHE A 46 -8.99 7.49 0.49
CA PHE A 46 -8.88 8.29 1.72
C PHE A 46 -8.50 9.74 1.44
N ALA A 47 -7.63 10.01 0.45
CA ALA A 47 -7.25 11.37 0.11
C ALA A 47 -8.38 12.18 -0.55
N THR A 48 -9.40 11.53 -1.12
CA THR A 48 -10.60 12.21 -1.65
C THR A 48 -11.58 12.64 -0.54
N ASP A 49 -11.62 11.90 0.57
CA ASP A 49 -12.42 12.26 1.74
C ASP A 49 -11.77 11.74 3.03
N PRO A 50 -10.84 12.52 3.63
CA PRO A 50 -10.10 12.11 4.82
C PRO A 50 -10.92 12.33 6.11
N THR A 51 -12.18 11.87 6.10
CA THR A 51 -13.12 11.97 7.23
C THR A 51 -13.61 10.59 7.66
N GLN A 52 -14.23 10.52 8.83
CA GLN A 52 -14.87 9.29 9.29
C GLN A 52 -16.01 8.85 8.36
N GLU A 53 -16.70 9.79 7.71
CA GLU A 53 -17.74 9.46 6.72
C GLU A 53 -17.13 8.87 5.45
N GLY A 54 -16.03 9.45 4.96
CA GLY A 54 -15.25 8.90 3.85
C GLY A 54 -14.74 7.48 4.15
N LEU A 55 -14.26 7.22 5.37
CA LEU A 55 -13.86 5.87 5.79
C LEU A 55 -15.04 4.90 5.86
N SER A 56 -16.24 5.33 6.29
CA SER A 56 -17.43 4.48 6.25
C SER A 56 -17.78 4.06 4.82
N ARG A 57 -17.71 4.98 3.85
CA ARG A 57 -17.95 4.65 2.42
C ARG A 57 -16.85 3.77 1.83
N LEU A 58 -15.61 3.92 2.29
CA LEU A 58 -14.51 3.01 1.95
C LEU A 58 -14.77 1.60 2.50
N SER A 59 -15.20 1.49 3.75
CA SER A 59 -15.59 0.21 4.37
C SER A 59 -16.73 -0.46 3.59
N GLU A 60 -17.80 0.29 3.26
CA GLU A 60 -18.90 -0.20 2.41
C GLU A 60 -18.42 -0.67 1.04
N SER A 61 -17.50 0.08 0.42
CA SER A 61 -16.91 -0.28 -0.86
C SER A 61 -16.16 -1.60 -0.77
N TRP A 62 -15.36 -1.80 0.28
CA TRP A 62 -14.66 -3.06 0.53
C TRP A 62 -15.60 -4.23 0.80
N CYS A 63 -16.70 -4.02 1.53
CA CYS A 63 -17.73 -5.03 1.73
C CYS A 63 -18.45 -5.42 0.43
N ALA A 64 -18.47 -4.52 -0.56
CA ALA A 64 -19.03 -4.78 -1.89
C ALA A 64 -18.02 -5.41 -2.87
N VAL A 65 -16.76 -5.59 -2.50
CA VAL A 65 -15.77 -6.28 -3.34
C VAL A 65 -15.99 -7.79 -3.22
N GLY A 66 -16.39 -8.44 -4.32
CA GLY A 66 -16.42 -9.89 -4.46
C GLY A 66 -15.61 -10.38 -5.67
N GLU A 67 -15.69 -11.69 -5.93
CA GLU A 67 -14.97 -12.36 -7.03
C GLU A 67 -15.20 -11.70 -8.40
N ASP A 68 -16.43 -11.26 -8.67
CA ASP A 68 -16.82 -10.61 -9.92
C ASP A 68 -16.10 -9.27 -10.12
N GLN A 69 -15.95 -8.47 -9.07
CA GLN A 69 -15.34 -7.14 -9.11
C GLN A 69 -13.82 -7.23 -9.26
N ILE A 70 -13.20 -8.29 -8.74
CA ILE A 70 -11.76 -8.56 -8.90
C ILE A 70 -11.48 -9.18 -10.27
N GLY A 71 -12.49 -9.80 -10.88
CA GLY A 71 -12.36 -10.53 -12.13
C GLY A 71 -11.72 -11.92 -11.95
N MET A 72 -11.88 -12.52 -10.76
CA MET A 72 -11.33 -13.83 -10.44
C MET A 72 -11.79 -14.86 -11.48
N PRO A 73 -10.87 -15.52 -12.20
CA PRO A 73 -11.25 -16.44 -13.26
C PRO A 73 -11.81 -17.73 -12.66
N SER A 74 -12.79 -18.33 -13.33
CA SER A 74 -13.02 -19.77 -13.17
C SER A 74 -11.72 -20.54 -13.47
N LEU A 75 -11.46 -21.67 -12.80
CA LEU A 75 -10.23 -22.48 -13.00
C LEU A 75 -9.93 -22.74 -14.49
N PHE A 76 -10.96 -22.93 -15.32
CA PHE A 76 -10.86 -23.09 -16.76
C PHE A 76 -10.29 -21.86 -17.49
N THR A 77 -10.67 -20.66 -17.07
CA THR A 77 -10.21 -19.40 -17.66
C THR A 77 -8.76 -19.09 -17.26
N GLY A 78 -8.36 -19.42 -16.02
CA GLY A 78 -6.98 -19.33 -15.58
C GLY A 78 -6.05 -20.26 -16.37
N VAL A 79 -6.45 -21.52 -16.55
CA VAL A 79 -5.71 -22.50 -17.37
C VAL A 79 -5.64 -22.06 -18.84
N ARG A 80 -6.73 -21.55 -19.42
CA ARG A 80 -6.74 -21.04 -20.80
C ARG A 80 -5.81 -19.84 -20.96
N ARG A 81 -5.75 -18.94 -19.99
CA ARG A 81 -4.85 -17.76 -20.01
C ARG A 81 -3.39 -18.17 -19.91
N LEU A 82 -3.08 -19.16 -19.07
CA LEU A 82 -1.74 -19.74 -18.97
C LEU A 82 -1.30 -20.40 -20.29
N ILE A 83 -2.16 -21.21 -20.92
CA ILE A 83 -1.89 -21.87 -22.20
C ILE A 83 -1.75 -20.85 -23.35
N THR A 84 -2.48 -19.73 -23.30
CA THR A 84 -2.47 -18.69 -24.33
C THR A 84 -1.39 -17.61 -24.13
N ARG A 85 -0.44 -17.80 -23.19
CA ARG A 85 0.65 -16.86 -22.87
C ARG A 85 0.15 -15.43 -22.64
N ARG A 86 -1.01 -15.29 -22.00
CA ARG A 86 -1.52 -13.98 -21.57
C ARG A 86 -0.70 -13.51 -20.37
N ASP A 87 -0.51 -12.21 -20.25
CA ASP A 87 0.39 -11.63 -19.25
C ASP A 87 -0.14 -11.68 -17.80
N GLY A 88 -1.29 -12.32 -17.55
CA GLY A 88 -1.84 -12.50 -16.20
C GLY A 88 -2.98 -13.52 -16.16
N LEU A 89 -3.22 -14.09 -14.98
CA LEU A 89 -4.29 -15.08 -14.73
C LEU A 89 -5.69 -14.43 -14.65
N ILE A 90 -5.78 -13.18 -14.20
CA ILE A 90 -7.00 -12.43 -13.88
C ILE A 90 -7.24 -11.30 -14.90
N ASN A 91 -8.51 -10.97 -15.22
CA ASN A 91 -8.82 -9.78 -16.01
C ASN A 91 -8.82 -8.54 -15.10
N SER A 92 -8.03 -7.51 -15.42
CA SER A 92 -7.97 -6.27 -14.63
C SER A 92 -9.14 -5.31 -14.92
N GLN A 93 -9.90 -5.51 -16.00
CA GLN A 93 -10.97 -4.59 -16.40
C GLN A 93 -12.09 -4.44 -15.35
N PRO A 94 -12.64 -5.52 -14.74
CA PRO A 94 -13.67 -5.39 -13.71
C PRO A 94 -13.23 -4.54 -12.52
N LEU A 95 -11.97 -4.69 -12.09
CA LEU A 95 -11.40 -3.88 -11.01
C LEU A 95 -11.28 -2.41 -11.44
N ALA A 96 -10.82 -2.15 -12.67
CA ALA A 96 -10.72 -0.79 -13.19
C ALA A 96 -12.08 -0.09 -13.26
N ASP A 97 -13.12 -0.80 -13.73
CA ASP A 97 -14.47 -0.27 -13.81
C ASP A 97 -15.05 -0.01 -12.41
N PHE A 98 -14.89 -0.97 -11.49
CA PHE A 98 -15.30 -0.84 -10.10
C PHE A 98 -14.67 0.38 -9.41
N LEU A 99 -13.37 0.61 -9.63
CA LEU A 99 -12.65 1.75 -9.06
C LEU A 99 -13.10 3.07 -9.70
N LYS A 100 -13.30 3.09 -11.02
CA LYS A 100 -13.74 4.28 -11.74
C LYS A 100 -15.11 4.78 -11.24
N GLU A 101 -16.04 3.88 -10.95
CA GLU A 101 -17.36 4.21 -10.40
C GLU A 101 -17.31 4.83 -8.99
N ARG A 102 -16.22 4.61 -8.25
CA ARG A 102 -16.05 5.01 -6.85
C ARG A 102 -15.19 6.25 -6.68
N LEU A 103 -14.50 6.69 -7.74
CA LEU A 103 -13.83 7.98 -7.76
C LEU A 103 -14.85 9.11 -7.95
N PRO A 104 -14.70 10.25 -7.25
CA PRO A 104 -15.58 11.39 -7.44
C PRO A 104 -15.62 11.88 -8.90
N GLU A 105 -16.79 12.27 -9.38
CA GLU A 105 -16.90 12.86 -10.73
C GLU A 105 -16.01 14.11 -10.87
N GLY A 106 -15.34 14.20 -12.03
CA GLY A 106 -14.40 15.29 -12.33
C GLY A 106 -13.08 15.22 -11.57
N LEU A 107 -12.77 14.08 -10.95
CA LEU A 107 -11.49 13.82 -10.30
C LEU A 107 -10.72 12.72 -11.04
N ASP A 108 -9.92 13.13 -12.03
CA ASP A 108 -9.17 12.23 -12.91
C ASP A 108 -7.69 12.12 -12.53
N THR A 109 -7.08 13.19 -12.00
CA THR A 109 -5.62 13.26 -11.80
C THR A 109 -5.19 13.51 -10.35
N PHE A 110 -3.94 13.16 -10.03
CA PHE A 110 -3.35 13.42 -8.71
C PHE A 110 -3.23 14.92 -8.40
N GLY A 111 -2.98 15.76 -9.41
CA GLY A 111 -2.97 17.21 -9.28
C GLY A 111 -4.33 17.77 -8.88
N GLN A 112 -5.41 17.31 -9.53
CA GLN A 112 -6.78 17.70 -9.19
C GLN A 112 -7.14 17.28 -7.76
N LEU A 113 -6.72 16.08 -7.34
CA LEU A 113 -6.97 15.58 -5.98
C LEU A 113 -6.29 16.48 -4.95
N THR A 114 -5.03 16.83 -5.19
CA THR A 114 -4.28 17.73 -4.31
C THR A 114 -4.89 19.12 -4.28
N ALA A 115 -5.28 19.68 -5.43
CA ALA A 115 -5.88 21.01 -5.52
C ALA A 115 -7.25 21.09 -4.83
N ARG A 116 -8.08 20.04 -4.93
CA ARG A 116 -9.44 20.02 -4.39
C ARG A 116 -9.49 19.67 -2.90
N HIS A 117 -8.63 18.77 -2.44
CA HIS A 117 -8.70 18.21 -1.09
C HIS A 117 -7.50 18.57 -0.20
N GLY A 118 -6.46 19.20 -0.74
CA GLY A 118 -5.27 19.63 0.02
C GLY A 118 -4.38 18.50 0.52
N MET A 119 -4.67 17.25 0.15
CA MET A 119 -3.90 16.06 0.49
C MET A 119 -3.05 15.65 -0.71
N ARG A 120 -1.73 15.48 -0.50
CA ARG A 120 -0.89 14.87 -1.54
C ARG A 120 -1.02 13.35 -1.47
N ALA A 121 -1.31 12.72 -2.59
CA ALA A 121 -1.43 11.27 -2.70
C ALA A 121 -0.40 10.72 -3.70
N TYR A 122 0.17 9.56 -3.39
CA TYR A 122 1.06 8.84 -4.29
C TYR A 122 0.75 7.35 -4.26
N THR A 123 0.88 6.72 -5.41
CA THR A 123 0.81 5.26 -5.55
C THR A 123 2.09 4.78 -6.21
N VAL A 124 2.62 3.63 -5.78
CA VAL A 124 3.88 3.12 -6.33
C VAL A 124 3.68 1.89 -7.19
N ALA A 125 4.39 1.84 -8.31
CA ALA A 125 4.42 0.73 -9.25
C ALA A 125 5.82 0.52 -9.78
N VAL A 126 6.11 -0.63 -10.39
CA VAL A 126 7.42 -0.93 -10.98
C VAL A 126 7.32 -0.83 -12.49
N CYS A 127 8.06 0.09 -13.11
CA CYS A 127 8.13 0.17 -14.57
C CYS A 127 8.98 -0.99 -15.11
N MET A 128 8.38 -1.86 -15.93
CA MET A 128 9.04 -3.06 -16.45
C MET A 128 10.25 -2.74 -17.33
N GLY A 129 10.15 -1.69 -18.16
CA GLY A 129 11.22 -1.33 -19.10
C GLY A 129 12.49 -0.83 -18.42
N THR A 130 12.37 -0.28 -17.20
CA THR A 130 13.51 0.26 -16.45
C THR A 130 13.86 -0.53 -15.19
N GLY A 131 12.98 -1.40 -14.70
CA GLY A 131 13.13 -2.09 -13.42
C GLY A 131 13.14 -1.15 -12.21
N ARG A 132 12.51 0.02 -12.31
CA ARG A 132 12.54 1.06 -11.27
C ARG A 132 11.16 1.28 -10.67
N LEU A 133 11.13 1.58 -9.38
CA LEU A 133 9.94 2.07 -8.70
C LEU A 133 9.59 3.46 -9.24
N VAL A 134 8.33 3.64 -9.62
CA VAL A 134 7.73 4.89 -10.06
C VAL A 134 6.63 5.24 -9.07
N ALA A 135 6.56 6.51 -8.66
CA ALA A 135 5.41 7.00 -7.90
C ALA A 135 4.53 7.84 -8.83
N PHE A 136 3.31 7.37 -9.06
CA PHE A 136 2.29 8.19 -9.69
C PHE A 136 1.87 9.30 -8.71
N GLY A 137 1.67 10.50 -9.24
CA GLY A 137 1.49 11.74 -8.50
C GLY A 137 2.74 12.60 -8.41
N ASP A 138 3.89 12.11 -8.91
CA ASP A 138 5.06 12.96 -9.17
C ASP A 138 4.79 13.92 -10.35
N ASP A 139 3.95 13.50 -11.31
CA ASP A 139 3.34 14.36 -12.31
C ASP A 139 1.90 14.67 -11.90
N GLU A 140 1.52 15.95 -11.92
CA GLU A 140 0.16 16.38 -11.57
C GLU A 140 -0.90 15.86 -12.56
N GLU A 141 -0.49 15.56 -13.79
CA GLU A 141 -1.34 15.00 -14.85
C GLU A 141 -1.44 13.47 -14.79
N ASP A 142 -0.72 12.81 -13.88
CA ASP A 142 -0.87 11.37 -13.66
C ASP A 142 -2.34 11.05 -13.34
N ARG A 143 -2.91 10.09 -14.06
CA ARG A 143 -4.30 9.65 -13.84
C ARG A 143 -4.38 8.81 -12.56
N LEU A 144 -5.35 9.11 -11.71
CA LEU A 144 -5.60 8.37 -10.46
C LEU A 144 -5.83 6.88 -10.73
N LEU A 145 -6.68 6.58 -11.72
CA LEU A 145 -6.99 5.21 -12.10
C LEU A 145 -5.73 4.47 -12.58
N ASP A 146 -4.88 5.11 -13.38
CA ASP A 146 -3.66 4.46 -13.88
C ASP A 146 -2.67 4.18 -12.74
N GLY A 147 -2.50 5.13 -11.81
CA GLY A 147 -1.63 4.92 -10.65
C GLY A 147 -2.09 3.76 -9.77
N VAL A 148 -3.39 3.71 -9.47
CA VAL A 148 -3.96 2.60 -8.66
C VAL A 148 -3.86 1.27 -9.42
N MET A 149 -4.27 1.22 -10.69
CA MET A 149 -4.26 -0.02 -11.48
C MET A 149 -2.84 -0.54 -11.76
N ALA A 150 -1.88 0.35 -12.01
CA ALA A 150 -0.46 -0.02 -12.09
C ALA A 150 0.05 -0.57 -10.76
N SER A 151 -0.36 0.03 -9.65
CA SER A 151 0.05 -0.39 -8.31
C SER A 151 -0.57 -1.73 -7.88
N THR A 152 -1.69 -2.18 -8.46
CA THR A 152 -2.37 -3.45 -8.16
C THR A 152 -2.07 -4.58 -9.14
N ALA A 153 -1.20 -4.36 -10.13
CA ALA A 153 -0.85 -5.33 -11.17
C ALA A 153 0.10 -6.44 -10.66
N ILE A 154 -0.36 -7.23 -9.67
CA ILE A 154 0.46 -8.23 -8.96
C ILE A 154 0.74 -9.47 -9.84
N PRO A 155 2.01 -9.81 -10.13
CA PRO A 155 2.35 -11.02 -10.86
C PRO A 155 2.18 -12.30 -9.99
N PRO A 156 1.78 -13.44 -10.57
CA PRO A 156 1.33 -13.66 -11.95
C PRO A 156 -0.17 -13.39 -12.16
N TYR A 157 -0.85 -12.81 -11.18
CA TYR A 157 -2.31 -12.74 -11.12
C TYR A 157 -2.86 -11.67 -12.07
N PHE A 158 -2.54 -10.40 -11.85
CA PHE A 158 -2.96 -9.32 -12.74
C PHE A 158 -1.91 -9.07 -13.82
N PRO A 159 -2.33 -8.84 -15.08
CA PRO A 159 -1.41 -8.47 -16.14
C PRO A 159 -0.79 -7.10 -15.85
N PRO A 160 0.42 -6.83 -16.38
CA PRO A 160 1.02 -5.51 -16.29
C PRO A 160 0.07 -4.44 -16.84
N TRP A 161 -0.07 -3.32 -16.12
CA TRP A 161 -0.89 -2.20 -16.55
C TRP A 161 -0.14 -1.35 -17.58
N GLU A 162 -0.84 -0.89 -18.61
CA GLU A 162 -0.30 0.01 -19.63
C GLU A 162 -0.78 1.43 -19.40
N SER A 163 0.16 2.36 -19.22
CA SER A 163 -0.12 3.80 -19.13
C SER A 163 1.03 4.58 -19.75
N GLY A 164 0.72 5.62 -20.53
CA GLY A 164 1.73 6.47 -21.19
C GLY A 164 2.72 5.70 -22.09
N GLY A 165 2.29 4.60 -22.72
CA GLY A 165 3.16 3.74 -23.55
C GLY A 165 4.17 2.89 -22.78
N LYS A 166 4.07 2.84 -21.45
CA LYS A 166 4.92 2.03 -20.56
C LYS A 166 4.08 0.94 -19.89
N ARG A 167 4.76 -0.12 -19.43
CA ARG A 167 4.16 -1.25 -18.73
C ARG A 167 4.60 -1.28 -17.27
N TYR A 168 3.67 -1.55 -16.37
CA TYR A 168 3.89 -1.48 -14.93
C TYR A 168 3.43 -2.73 -14.20
N LEU A 169 4.18 -3.12 -13.17
CA LEU A 169 3.84 -4.16 -12.20
C LEU A 169 3.48 -3.53 -10.85
N ASP A 170 2.83 -4.30 -9.99
CA ASP A 170 2.57 -3.94 -8.59
C ASP A 170 3.86 -3.45 -7.89
N GLY A 171 3.73 -2.35 -7.14
CA GLY A 171 4.85 -1.73 -6.42
C GLY A 171 5.49 -2.65 -5.39
N GLY A 172 4.73 -3.62 -4.87
CA GLY A 172 5.16 -4.59 -3.87
C GLY A 172 6.28 -5.51 -4.34
N VAL A 173 6.55 -5.56 -5.65
CA VAL A 173 7.74 -6.24 -6.19
C VAL A 173 9.04 -5.61 -5.69
N LEU A 174 9.06 -4.28 -5.47
CA LEU A 174 10.25 -3.56 -5.00
C LEU A 174 10.07 -2.84 -3.66
N SER A 175 8.84 -2.44 -3.32
CA SER A 175 8.54 -1.69 -2.11
C SER A 175 7.09 -1.95 -1.68
N LYS A 176 6.91 -2.97 -0.83
CA LYS A 176 5.59 -3.32 -0.26
C LYS A 176 5.07 -2.24 0.69
N LEU A 177 5.96 -1.59 1.47
CA LEU A 177 5.62 -0.53 2.41
C LEU A 177 6.48 0.71 2.06
N PRO A 178 5.96 1.63 1.22
CA PRO A 178 6.77 2.65 0.55
C PRO A 178 7.09 3.85 1.44
N VAL A 179 7.71 3.60 2.59
CA VAL A 179 8.12 4.63 3.56
C VAL A 179 9.17 5.55 2.96
N ARG A 180 10.11 5.01 2.17
CA ARG A 180 11.15 5.80 1.51
C ARG A 180 10.54 6.77 0.51
N THR A 181 9.55 6.32 -0.26
CA THR A 181 8.81 7.16 -1.22
C THR A 181 8.20 8.37 -0.52
N ALA A 182 7.62 8.21 0.67
CA ALA A 182 7.07 9.32 1.44
C ALA A 182 8.15 10.31 1.89
N ILE A 183 9.30 9.81 2.37
CA ILE A 183 10.43 10.66 2.78
C ILE A 183 11.00 11.46 1.61
N GLU A 184 11.19 10.83 0.44
CA GLU A 184 11.68 11.48 -0.77
C GLU A 184 10.74 12.60 -1.26
N ARG A 185 9.45 12.54 -0.87
CA ARG A 185 8.42 13.56 -1.16
C ARG A 185 8.20 14.55 -0.01
N GLY A 186 9.12 14.59 0.94
CA GLY A 186 9.20 15.61 1.98
C GLY A 186 8.53 15.25 3.31
N ALA A 187 8.12 13.99 3.52
CA ALA A 187 7.69 13.54 4.84
C ALA A 187 8.85 13.71 5.83
N THR A 188 8.55 14.25 7.01
CA THR A 188 9.50 14.39 8.11
C THR A 188 9.19 13.41 9.25
N GLN A 189 7.97 12.90 9.29
CA GLN A 189 7.51 11.84 10.17
C GLN A 189 6.48 10.97 9.44
N VAL A 190 6.54 9.66 9.65
CA VAL A 190 5.68 8.68 8.97
C VAL A 190 4.88 7.87 10.00
N VAL A 191 3.59 7.70 9.75
CA VAL A 191 2.76 6.64 10.34
C VAL A 191 2.52 5.59 9.26
N ALA A 192 2.92 4.34 9.53
CA ALA A 192 2.89 3.27 8.55
C ALA A 192 1.93 2.15 8.98
N LEU A 193 0.98 1.79 8.13
CA LEU A 193 0.11 0.64 8.28
C LEU A 193 0.68 -0.53 7.47
N ASN A 194 1.28 -1.50 8.16
CA ASN A 194 1.89 -2.66 7.55
C ASN A 194 1.05 -3.90 7.78
N VAL A 195 0.39 -4.39 6.74
CA VAL A 195 -0.37 -5.65 6.80
C VAL A 195 0.60 -6.81 6.63
N ARG A 196 0.65 -7.70 7.62
CA ARG A 196 1.57 -8.84 7.66
C ARG A 196 0.80 -10.12 7.36
N TYR A 197 1.19 -10.76 6.27
CA TYR A 197 0.58 -11.99 5.74
C TYR A 197 1.62 -12.75 4.91
N THR A 198 1.31 -14.01 4.60
CA THR A 198 2.07 -14.83 3.67
C THR A 198 1.16 -15.30 2.54
N LEU A 199 1.71 -15.35 1.32
CA LEU A 199 1.08 -15.99 0.17
C LEU A 199 1.19 -17.51 0.33
N GLY A 200 0.22 -18.09 1.04
CA GLY A 200 0.23 -19.49 1.48
C GLY A 200 0.86 -19.69 2.86
N THR A 201 0.89 -20.93 3.34
CA THR A 201 1.50 -21.30 4.63
C THR A 201 2.82 -22.03 4.42
N LEU A 202 3.66 -22.12 5.45
CA LEU A 202 4.89 -22.91 5.39
C LEU A 202 4.59 -24.40 5.09
N GLU A 203 3.51 -24.92 5.67
CA GLU A 203 3.02 -26.29 5.45
C GLU A 203 2.39 -26.46 4.06
N GLY A 204 1.80 -25.40 3.51
CA GLY A 204 1.22 -25.35 2.17
C GLY A 204 2.22 -24.98 1.07
N ALA A 205 3.48 -24.69 1.42
CA ALA A 205 4.54 -24.30 0.48
C ALA A 205 5.06 -25.52 -0.29
N HIS A 206 4.20 -26.10 -1.14
CA HIS A 206 4.50 -27.25 -1.98
C HIS A 206 4.17 -26.95 -3.45
N GLY A 207 4.91 -27.60 -4.37
CA GLY A 207 4.82 -27.34 -5.80
C GLY A 207 5.37 -25.97 -6.22
N MET A 208 5.48 -25.73 -7.53
CA MET A 208 6.11 -24.52 -8.07
C MET A 208 5.40 -23.23 -7.65
N ILE A 209 4.06 -23.23 -7.65
CA ILE A 209 3.26 -22.05 -7.31
C ILE A 209 3.36 -21.74 -5.82
N GLY A 210 3.17 -22.74 -4.95
CA GLY A 210 3.23 -22.56 -3.48
C GLY A 210 4.62 -22.08 -3.02
N ILE A 211 5.69 -22.72 -3.51
CA ILE A 211 7.07 -22.30 -3.20
C ILE A 211 7.35 -20.88 -3.71
N SER A 212 6.89 -20.53 -4.92
CA SER A 212 7.12 -19.19 -5.49
C SER A 212 6.38 -18.11 -4.70
N GLY A 213 5.11 -18.36 -4.34
CA GLY A 213 4.32 -17.43 -3.52
C GLY A 213 4.93 -17.21 -2.14
N TYR A 214 5.30 -18.30 -1.46
CA TYR A 214 5.94 -18.21 -0.15
C TYR A 214 7.29 -17.48 -0.22
N SER A 215 8.12 -17.79 -1.22
CA SER A 215 9.40 -17.10 -1.44
C SER A 215 9.21 -15.60 -1.68
N LEU A 216 8.21 -15.21 -2.49
CA LEU A 216 7.87 -13.81 -2.72
C LEU A 216 7.47 -13.11 -1.41
N SER A 217 6.74 -13.80 -0.54
CA SER A 217 6.32 -13.27 0.76
C SER A 217 7.51 -13.00 1.68
N LEU A 218 8.47 -13.92 1.73
CA LEU A 218 9.72 -13.74 2.48
C LEU A 218 10.52 -12.55 1.94
N MET A 219 10.60 -12.40 0.61
CA MET A 219 11.27 -11.26 -0.03
C MET A 219 10.60 -9.93 0.31
N MET A 220 9.27 -9.86 0.23
CA MET A 220 8.50 -8.65 0.55
C MET A 220 8.64 -8.24 2.02
N GLU A 221 8.60 -9.20 2.94
CA GLU A 221 8.80 -8.95 4.37
C GLU A 221 10.23 -8.47 4.64
N HIS A 222 11.23 -9.10 4.02
CA HIS A 222 12.62 -8.67 4.12
C HIS A 222 12.82 -7.25 3.59
N GLN A 223 12.29 -6.93 2.40
CA GLN A 223 12.33 -5.59 1.82
C GLN A 223 11.68 -4.54 2.73
N THR A 224 10.50 -4.85 3.29
CA THR A 224 9.80 -3.96 4.23
C THR A 224 10.66 -3.63 5.44
N LYS A 225 11.28 -4.64 6.05
CA LYS A 225 12.18 -4.46 7.19
C LYS A 225 13.37 -3.56 6.83
N MET A 226 14.02 -3.85 5.70
CA MET A 226 15.18 -3.08 5.23
C MET A 226 14.82 -1.62 4.94
N GLU A 227 13.63 -1.37 4.37
CA GLU A 227 13.19 -0.01 4.04
C GLU A 227 12.93 0.82 5.30
N VAL A 228 12.26 0.25 6.30
CA VAL A 228 12.02 0.90 7.60
C VAL A 228 13.35 1.15 8.33
N GLU A 229 14.26 0.17 8.35
CA GLU A 229 15.57 0.32 8.99
C GLU A 229 16.40 1.43 8.32
N LEU A 230 16.40 1.49 6.99
CA LEU A 230 17.11 2.51 6.22
C LEU A 230 16.65 3.93 6.58
N VAL A 231 15.32 4.13 6.63
CA VAL A 231 14.68 5.41 6.91
C VAL A 231 14.87 5.83 8.37
N THR A 232 14.66 4.92 9.31
CA THR A 232 14.83 5.19 10.75
C THR A 232 16.29 5.49 11.09
N THR A 233 17.25 4.74 10.52
CA THR A 233 18.69 5.02 10.66
C THR A 233 19.08 6.34 10.02
N ALA A 234 18.33 6.84 9.03
CA ALA A 234 18.52 8.16 8.44
C ALA A 234 17.95 9.30 9.32
N GLY A 235 17.35 8.98 10.47
CA GLY A 235 16.84 9.94 11.43
C GLY A 235 15.41 10.40 11.17
N PHE A 236 14.65 9.66 10.35
CA PHE A 236 13.23 9.91 10.13
C PHE A 236 12.39 8.97 11.00
N PRO A 237 11.57 9.49 11.93
CA PRO A 237 10.72 8.64 12.76
C PRO A 237 9.63 7.96 11.93
N VAL A 238 9.53 6.65 12.11
CA VAL A 238 8.47 5.81 11.53
C VAL A 238 7.70 5.17 12.69
N TYR A 239 6.42 5.52 12.82
CA TYR A 239 5.50 4.88 13.76
C TYR A 239 4.79 3.75 13.02
N LEU A 240 5.23 2.52 13.26
CA LEU A 240 4.74 1.33 12.58
C LEU A 240 3.56 0.70 13.35
N ILE A 241 2.46 0.47 12.65
CA ILE A 241 1.32 -0.33 13.11
C ILE A 241 1.28 -1.60 12.27
N ASP A 242 1.68 -2.70 12.88
CA ASP A 242 1.60 -4.02 12.24
C ASP A 242 0.19 -4.59 12.39
N LEU A 243 -0.43 -4.84 11.24
CA LEU A 243 -1.76 -5.43 11.10
C LEU A 243 -1.58 -6.90 10.70
N THR A 244 -1.34 -7.75 11.69
CA THR A 244 -1.13 -9.18 11.47
C THR A 244 -2.44 -9.88 11.10
N VAL A 245 -2.44 -10.50 9.94
CA VAL A 245 -3.55 -11.33 9.43
C VAL A 245 -3.54 -12.68 10.17
N PRO A 246 -4.71 -13.22 10.60
CA PRO A 246 -4.80 -14.57 11.15
C PRO A 246 -4.37 -15.65 10.16
N ASP A 247 -3.71 -16.71 10.63
CA ASP A 247 -3.12 -17.74 9.78
C ASP A 247 -4.16 -18.54 8.97
N GLU A 248 -5.40 -18.58 9.45
CA GLU A 248 -6.52 -19.30 8.81
C GLU A 248 -7.12 -18.53 7.62
N MET A 249 -6.75 -17.26 7.44
CA MET A 249 -7.31 -16.40 6.41
C MET A 249 -6.56 -16.58 5.09
N GLU A 250 -7.31 -16.93 4.05
CA GLU A 250 -6.71 -17.14 2.73
C GLU A 250 -6.53 -15.82 1.98
N PHE A 251 -5.35 -15.67 1.38
CA PHE A 251 -5.12 -14.65 0.36
C PHE A 251 -6.02 -15.02 -0.83
N TRP A 252 -6.91 -14.10 -1.23
CA TRP A 252 -8.05 -14.28 -2.18
C TRP A 252 -9.43 -14.60 -1.57
N ASP A 253 -9.58 -14.73 -0.25
CA ASP A 253 -10.91 -14.79 0.38
C ASP A 253 -11.48 -13.38 0.64
N TYR A 254 -12.53 -13.00 -0.11
CA TYR A 254 -13.23 -11.72 0.04
C TYR A 254 -14.53 -11.84 0.85
N GLY A 255 -14.81 -13.00 1.47
CA GLY A 255 -16.04 -13.27 2.20
C GLY A 255 -16.10 -12.72 3.62
N GLN A 256 -15.01 -12.14 4.15
CA GLN A 256 -14.92 -11.68 5.54
C GLN A 256 -14.39 -10.23 5.74
N PRO A 257 -14.85 -9.24 4.96
CA PRO A 257 -14.33 -7.87 5.03
C PRO A 257 -14.62 -7.20 6.38
N GLU A 258 -15.80 -7.39 6.98
CA GLU A 258 -16.16 -6.78 8.27
C GLU A 258 -15.31 -7.32 9.42
N PHE A 259 -14.97 -8.61 9.37
CA PHE A 259 -14.07 -9.22 10.33
C PHE A 259 -12.67 -8.59 10.25
N LEU A 260 -12.13 -8.45 9.04
CA LEU A 260 -10.82 -7.84 8.82
C LEU A 260 -10.78 -6.36 9.22
N ILE A 261 -11.83 -5.58 8.90
CA ILE A 261 -11.95 -4.19 9.34
C ILE A 261 -11.91 -4.11 10.87
N ARG A 262 -12.73 -4.90 11.56
CA ARG A 262 -12.73 -4.96 13.03
C ARG A 262 -11.37 -5.36 13.57
N ARG A 263 -10.71 -6.36 12.98
CA ARG A 263 -9.37 -6.79 13.41
C ARG A 263 -8.32 -5.69 13.25
N GLY A 264 -8.37 -4.95 12.14
CA GLY A 264 -7.53 -3.79 11.91
C GLY A 264 -7.71 -2.70 12.97
N ARG A 265 -8.97 -2.44 13.35
CA ARG A 265 -9.33 -1.50 14.42
C ARG A 265 -8.72 -1.93 15.77
N GLU A 266 -8.90 -3.19 16.15
CA GLU A 266 -8.37 -3.74 17.40
C GLU A 266 -6.84 -3.63 17.50
N LEU A 267 -6.13 -3.98 16.42
CA LEU A 267 -4.66 -3.93 16.39
C LEU A 267 -4.13 -2.49 16.45
N ALA A 268 -4.74 -1.57 15.71
CA ALA A 268 -4.39 -0.15 15.79
C ALA A 268 -4.67 0.43 17.18
N GLN A 269 -5.80 0.08 17.77
CA GLN A 269 -6.18 0.50 19.12
C GLN A 269 -5.17 0.02 20.16
N HIS A 270 -4.85 -1.28 20.15
CA HIS A 270 -3.83 -1.87 21.03
C HIS A 270 -2.46 -1.20 20.85
N ARG A 271 -2.07 -0.93 19.61
CA ARG A 271 -0.79 -0.26 19.30
C ARG A 271 -0.70 1.16 19.86
N LEU A 272 -1.79 1.93 19.75
CA LEU A 272 -1.86 3.30 20.26
C LEU A 272 -1.99 3.38 21.78
N ASP A 273 -2.59 2.37 22.41
CA ASP A 273 -2.72 2.32 23.88
C ASP A 273 -1.41 1.86 24.54
N SER A 274 -0.70 0.92 23.92
CA SER A 274 0.59 0.41 24.43
C SER A 274 1.74 1.40 24.24
N GLU A 275 1.81 2.08 23.10
CA GLU A 275 2.79 3.14 22.86
C GLU A 275 2.12 4.25 22.04
N PRO A 276 1.66 5.34 22.69
CA PRO A 276 0.95 6.42 22.02
C PRO A 276 1.71 7.04 20.86
N LEU A 277 0.98 7.38 19.79
CA LEU A 277 1.54 8.14 18.67
C LEU A 277 1.90 9.56 19.13
N ILE A 278 3.19 9.89 19.04
CA ILE A 278 3.72 11.23 19.35
C ILE A 278 4.12 11.92 18.05
N ILE A 279 3.36 12.94 17.66
CA ILE A 279 3.73 13.83 16.54
C ILE A 279 4.77 14.82 17.05
N GLN A 280 5.96 14.79 16.46
CA GLN A 280 7.08 15.63 16.91
C GLN A 280 7.09 16.97 16.16
N PRO A 281 7.49 18.08 16.82
CA PRO A 281 7.68 19.34 16.14
C PRO A 281 8.90 19.27 15.20
N GLU A 282 8.85 20.02 14.09
CA GLU A 282 9.86 19.99 13.02
C GLU A 282 11.29 20.22 13.49
N TRP A 283 11.51 21.07 14.50
CA TRP A 283 12.84 21.34 15.04
C TRP A 283 13.48 20.10 15.70
N ARG A 284 12.67 19.24 16.35
CA ARG A 284 13.16 17.96 16.93
C ARG A 284 13.51 16.96 15.83
N LEU A 285 12.68 16.89 14.80
CA LEU A 285 12.93 16.03 13.63
C LEU A 285 14.21 16.46 12.89
N TRP A 286 14.46 17.76 12.79
CA TRP A 286 15.70 18.29 12.22
C TRP A 286 16.93 17.90 13.04
N LEU A 287 16.91 18.07 14.37
CA LEU A 287 18.00 17.65 15.24
C LEU A 287 18.29 16.15 15.14
N GLY A 288 17.25 15.32 15.08
CA GLY A 288 17.39 13.88 14.90
C GLY A 288 18.13 13.51 13.61
N ARG A 289 17.82 14.18 12.50
CA ARG A 289 18.51 13.99 11.21
C ARG A 289 19.96 14.45 11.24
N VAL A 290 20.25 15.59 11.87
CA VAL A 290 21.64 16.07 12.05
C VAL A 290 22.46 15.06 12.85
N ALA A 291 21.93 14.57 13.97
CA ALA A 291 22.59 13.56 14.80
C ALA A 291 22.79 12.23 14.06
N ALA A 292 21.84 11.80 13.22
CA ALA A 292 21.98 10.62 12.38
C ALA A 292 23.09 10.79 11.33
N LYS A 293 23.15 11.96 10.68
CA LYS A 293 24.21 12.29 9.70
C LYS A 293 25.60 12.27 10.32
N LEU A 294 25.76 12.86 11.52
CA LEU A 294 27.03 12.86 12.26
C LEU A 294 27.50 11.46 12.65
N ARG A 295 26.58 10.59 13.09
CA ARG A 295 26.90 9.18 13.41
C ARG A 295 27.39 8.40 12.18
N ARG A 296 26.81 8.67 11.00
CA ARG A 296 27.23 8.05 9.74
C ARG A 296 28.56 8.59 9.21
N SER A 297 28.88 9.87 9.44
CA SER A 297 30.18 10.44 9.03
C SER A 297 31.32 10.05 9.96
N GLY A 298 31.06 9.93 11.28
CA GLY A 298 32.07 9.54 12.27
C GLY A 298 32.49 8.07 12.24
N THR A 299 31.83 7.23 11.43
CA THR A 299 32.18 5.82 11.23
C THR A 299 33.09 5.59 10.01
N GLN A 300 33.44 6.64 9.25
CA GLN A 300 34.42 6.58 8.15
C GLN A 300 35.85 6.99 8.56
N GLU A 301 36.08 7.38 9.82
CA GLU A 301 37.41 7.67 10.36
C GLU A 301 37.80 6.66 11.45
N ALA A 302 38.03 5.41 11.05
CA ALA A 302 38.86 4.49 11.82
C ALA A 302 39.78 3.78 10.80
N PRO A 303 41.12 3.96 10.90
CA PRO A 303 42.09 3.39 9.96
C PRO A 303 42.17 1.87 10.03
#